data_AF-A0A2I0IT39-F1
#
_entry.id   AF-A0A2I0IT39-F1
#
_cell.length_a   1.000
_cell.length_b   1.000
_cell.length_c   1.000
_cell.angle_alpha   90.00
_cell.angle_beta   90.00
_cell.angle_gamma   90.00
#
_symmetry.space_group_name_H-M   'P 1'
#
loop_
_entity.id
_entity.type
_entity.pdbx_description
1 polymer ?
#
loop_
_entity_poly.entity_id
_entity_poly.type
_entity_poly.pdbx_seq_one_letter_code
_entity_poly.pdbx_strand_id
1 'polypeptide(L)' 'MGIDADGNNGSLILLKQGAEARVFESNFVGRRCIIKERFSKKYRHPSLDSKLTLKRLNA' A
#
# COMPACT_ATOMS: atom_id res chain seq x y z
N MET A 1 -8.45 -4.64 -26.14
CA MET A 1 -7.40 -4.90 -25.13
C MET A 1 -8.14 -5.08 -23.81
N GLY A 2 -8.38 -6.32 -23.42
CA GLY A 2 -9.23 -6.65 -22.28
C GLY A 2 -8.62 -6.11 -20.99
N ILE A 3 -9.36 -5.28 -20.28
CA ILE A 3 -9.09 -5.01 -18.87
C ILE A 3 -9.62 -6.21 -18.10
N ASP A 4 -8.78 -7.23 -17.95
CA ASP A 4 -9.04 -8.31 -17.00
C ASP A 4 -8.89 -7.70 -15.60
N ALA A 5 -9.98 -7.10 -15.13
CA ALA A 5 -10.14 -6.75 -13.73
C ALA A 5 -10.27 -8.07 -12.98
N ASP A 6 -9.13 -8.67 -12.62
CA ASP A 6 -9.05 -9.78 -11.70
C ASP A 6 -9.56 -9.32 -10.33
N GLY A 7 -10.88 -9.32 -10.18
CA GLY A 7 -11.61 -9.35 -8.92
C GLY A 7 -11.45 -10.71 -8.25
N ASN A 8 -10.22 -11.24 -8.21
CA ASN A 8 -9.90 -12.27 -7.26
C ASN A 8 -9.74 -11.57 -5.92
N ASN A 9 -10.35 -12.10 -4.86
CA ASN A 9 -9.95 -11.79 -3.48
C ASN A 9 -8.54 -12.35 -3.26
N GLY A 10 -7.57 -11.82 -4.00
CA GLY A 10 -6.22 -12.30 -4.15
C GLY A 10 -5.46 -11.86 -2.93
N SER A 11 -5.22 -12.80 -2.04
CA SER A 11 -4.24 -12.65 -0.96
C SER A 11 -2.94 -12.10 -1.55
N LEU A 12 -2.66 -10.82 -1.32
CA LEU A 12 -1.38 -10.21 -1.68
C LEU A 12 -0.25 -10.98 -1.00
N ILE A 13 0.83 -11.28 -1.71
CA ILE A 13 1.96 -12.02 -1.14
C ILE A 13 2.78 -11.03 -0.29
N LEU A 14 2.72 -11.17 1.04
CA LEU A 14 3.55 -10.39 1.95
C LEU A 14 5.02 -10.79 1.78
N LEU A 15 5.84 -9.87 1.29
CA LEU A 15 7.28 -10.08 1.18
C LEU A 15 7.97 -9.82 2.51
N LYS A 16 7.71 -8.64 3.11
CA LYS A 16 8.31 -8.21 4.38
C LYS A 16 7.40 -7.25 5.13
N GLN A 17 7.55 -7.24 6.46
CA GLN A 17 6.91 -6.28 7.34
C GLN A 17 7.97 -5.53 8.14
N GLY A 18 7.91 -4.19 8.10
CA GLY A 18 8.78 -3.32 8.87
C GLY A 18 8.01 -2.33 9.74
N ALA A 19 8.75 -1.48 10.45
CA ALA A 19 8.14 -0.42 11.25
C ALA A 19 7.37 0.59 10.38
N GLU A 20 7.76 0.81 9.12
CA GLU A 20 7.15 1.84 8.30
C GLU A 20 5.93 1.35 7.50
N ALA A 21 5.97 0.12 7.00
CA ALA A 21 5.01 -0.41 6.06
C ALA A 21 5.07 -1.95 5.97
N ARG A 22 4.01 -2.53 5.41
CA ARG A 22 4.00 -3.89 4.87
C ARG A 22 4.30 -3.82 3.37
N VAL A 23 5.18 -4.68 2.89
CA VAL A 23 5.61 -4.73 1.48
C VAL A 23 5.05 -6.00 0.87
N PHE A 24 4.28 -5.85 -0.21
CA PHE A 24 3.66 -6.96 -0.92
C PHE A 24 4.11 -7.04 -2.37
N GLU A 25 4.13 -8.25 -2.91
CA GLU A 25 4.21 -8.49 -4.35
C GLU A 25 2.81 -8.51 -4.97
N SER A 26 2.68 -7.91 -6.15
CA SER A 26 1.43 -7.90 -6.92
C SER A 26 1.70 -7.74 -8.42
N ASN A 27 0.63 -7.80 -9.22
CA ASN A 27 0.61 -7.44 -10.63
C ASN A 27 -0.30 -6.22 -10.82
N PHE A 28 0.23 -5.17 -11.44
CA PHE A 28 -0.52 -3.96 -11.77
C PHE A 28 -0.43 -3.69 -13.28
N VAL A 29 -1.58 -3.66 -13.95
CA VAL A 29 -1.68 -3.42 -15.40
C VAL A 29 -0.76 -4.36 -16.20
N GLY A 30 -0.80 -5.66 -15.88
CA GLY A 30 0.01 -6.69 -16.53
C GLY A 30 1.51 -6.68 -16.20
N ARG A 31 1.95 -5.88 -15.22
CA ARG A 31 3.35 -5.78 -14.83
C ARG A 31 3.54 -6.14 -13.36
N ARG A 32 4.58 -6.94 -13.05
CA ARG A 32 4.99 -7.22 -11.67
C ARG A 32 5.34 -5.92 -10.97
N CYS A 33 4.79 -5.71 -9.78
CA CYS A 33 4.98 -4.50 -9.00
C CYS A 33 5.07 -4.79 -7.50
N ILE A 34 5.49 -3.77 -6.75
CA ILE A 34 5.60 -3.82 -5.29
C ILE A 34 4.62 -2.81 -4.70
N ILE A 35 3.82 -3.28 -3.73
CA ILE A 35 2.91 -2.43 -2.96
C ILE A 35 3.56 -2.13 -1.62
N LYS A 36 3.74 -0.84 -1.31
CA LYS A 36 4.17 -0.36 0.01
C LYS A 36 2.96 0.16 0.78
N GLU A 37 2.36 -0.69 1.59
CA GLU A 37 1.21 -0.33 2.40
C GLU A 37 1.65 0.30 3.73
N ARG A 38 1.48 1.62 3.86
CA ARG A 38 1.72 2.35 5.10
C ARG A 38 0.46 2.27 5.97
N PHE A 39 0.58 1.71 7.16
CA PHE A 39 -0.51 1.64 8.13
C PHE A 39 -0.44 2.78 9.15
N SER A 40 -1.60 3.22 9.64
CA SER A 40 -1.65 4.25 10.69
C SER A 40 -1.01 3.73 11.98
N LYS A 41 -0.26 4.61 12.63
CA LYS A 41 0.37 4.29 13.91
C LYS A 41 -0.54 4.76 15.04
N LYS A 42 -1.02 3.81 15.85
CA LYS A 42 -1.97 4.07 16.94
C LYS A 42 -1.50 5.12 17.96
N TYR A 43 -0.19 5.35 18.08
CA TYR A 43 0.38 6.36 18.96
C TYR A 43 0.30 7.80 18.41
N ARG A 44 -0.09 8.00 17.15
CA ARG A 44 -0.18 9.33 16.54
C ARG A 44 -1.58 9.92 16.71
N HIS A 45 -1.63 11.22 16.95
CA HIS A 45 -2.90 11.95 16.92
C HIS A 45 -3.52 11.90 15.51
N PRO A 46 -4.84 11.62 15.34
CA PRO A 46 -5.45 11.46 14.03
C PRO A 46 -5.21 12.64 13.07
N SER A 47 -5.41 13.87 13.55
CA SER A 47 -5.20 15.06 12.70
C SER A 47 -3.75 15.26 12.27
N LEU A 48 -2.79 14.84 13.11
CA LEU A 48 -1.37 14.88 12.78
C LEU A 48 -1.04 13.80 11.74
N ASP A 49 -1.56 12.59 11.91
CA ASP A 49 -1.34 11.48 10.98
C ASP A 49 -1.89 11.79 9.59
N SER A 50 -3.08 12.40 9.50
CA SER A 50 -3.64 12.87 8.22
C SER A 50 -2.76 13.93 7.57
N LYS A 51 -2.29 14.93 8.32
CA LYS A 51 -1.37 15.97 7.80
C LYS A 51 -0.04 15.38 7.31
N LEU A 52 0.52 14.44 8.07
CA LEU A 52 1.77 13.76 7.70
C LEU A 52 1.58 12.86 6.46
N THR A 53 0.42 12.24 6.31
CA THR A 53 0.09 11.42 5.14
C THR A 53 -0.04 12.27 3.90
N LEU A 54 -0.78 13.38 3.97
CA LEU A 54 -0.94 14.33 2.87
C LEU A 54 0.41 14.90 2.41
N LYS A 55 1.26 15.32 3.35
CA LYS A 55 2.60 15.85 3.04
C LYS A 55 3.48 14.86 2.29
N ARG A 56 3.32 13.55 2.50
CA ARG A 56 4.12 12.51 1.82
C ARG A 56 3.63 12.20 0.40
N LEU A 57 2.36 12.46 0.10
CA LEU A 57 1.81 12.26 -1.24
C LEU A 57 2.17 13.40 -2.20
N ASN A 58 2.44 14.58 -1.66
CA ASN A 58 2.74 15.79 -2.43
C ASN A 58 4.24 16.06 -2.62
N ALA A 59 5.11 15.19 -2.10
CA ALA A 59 6.56 15.32 -2.13
C ALA A 59 7.21 14.47 -3.22
#